data_AF-A0A2T6AJA1-F1
#
_entry.id   AF-A0A2T6AJA1-F1
#
_cell.length_a   1.000
_cell.length_b   1.000
_cell.length_c   1.000
_cell.angle_alpha   90.00
_cell.angle_beta   90.00
_cell.angle_gamma   90.00
#
_symmetry.space_group_name_H-M   'P 1'
#
loop_
_entity.id
_entity.type
_entity.pdbx_description
1 polymer ?
#
loop_
_entity_poly.entity_id
_entity_poly.type
_entity_poly.pdbx_seq_one_letter_code
_entity_poly.pdbx_strand_id
1 'polypeptide(L)'
;MGVDDFAARIGGDEFSILPAPGKSLSEVCTMVEQIREKIAEPLYFEERQCRFGASFGIARTEDMAADAGDLPVFADTALYKAKAGGRNRLELFTPELRQNILSDRSLAVELHEALERDEFEPWFQPQFSAKDEKLVGVETLLRWRRPDGSILAPETFMHVAEHLRIVPEIDRIMMLKAEAALKGWRRAGVAVPKISFNVSSGRMRDPDVVELARQIAKGEARVTFELLESILVEEESDAFCFHLDLVRDAGIEIEIDDFGSGHASIIGLMHIAPSALKIDKRIVLPVAQDARSRNLLRAIIEIAETLGIATIAEGVETREQVQILRGMGCDVLQGFYYAQALDAAKFTEAARGWRVRAA
;
A
#
# COMPACT_ATOMS: atom_id res chain seq x y z
N MET A 1 -5.57 -16.12 37.01
CA MET A 1 -4.90 -15.08 37.80
C MET A 1 -4.95 -15.47 39.27
N GLY A 2 -3.87 -15.22 40.02
CA GLY A 2 -3.79 -15.36 41.47
C GLY A 2 -4.12 -14.04 42.19
N VAL A 3 -4.07 -14.07 43.52
CA VAL A 3 -4.50 -12.95 44.39
C VAL A 3 -3.61 -11.71 44.30
N ASP A 4 -2.35 -11.87 43.90
CA ASP A 4 -1.36 -10.79 43.81
C ASP A 4 -1.14 -10.30 42.36
N ASP A 5 -1.89 -10.85 41.39
CA ASP A 5 -1.88 -10.32 40.02
C ASP A 5 -2.79 -9.10 39.93
N PHE A 6 -2.38 -8.09 39.15
CA PHE A 6 -3.17 -6.88 38.94
C PHE A 6 -3.65 -6.78 37.50
N ALA A 7 -4.92 -6.43 37.29
CA ALA A 7 -5.48 -6.14 35.97
C ALA A 7 -6.17 -4.78 35.99
N ALA A 8 -5.98 -4.01 34.92
CA ALA A 8 -6.62 -2.71 34.73
C ALA A 8 -7.15 -2.58 33.31
N ARG A 9 -8.26 -1.86 33.16
CA ARG A 9 -8.75 -1.39 31.85
C ARG A 9 -8.10 -0.05 31.55
N ILE A 10 -7.42 0.05 30.42
CA ILE A 10 -6.67 1.27 30.05
C ILE A 10 -7.57 2.24 29.27
N GLY A 11 -8.49 1.71 28.45
CA GLY A 11 -9.45 2.46 27.66
C GLY A 11 -10.10 1.57 26.61
N GLY A 12 -11.28 1.92 26.10
CA GLY A 12 -11.92 1.12 25.03
C GLY A 12 -12.05 -0.37 25.39
N ASP A 13 -11.58 -1.25 24.50
CA ASP A 13 -11.48 -2.69 24.65
C ASP A 13 -10.10 -3.17 25.16
N GLU A 14 -9.27 -2.28 25.68
CA GLU A 14 -7.89 -2.55 26.08
C GLU A 14 -7.72 -2.76 27.59
N PHE A 15 -6.99 -3.81 27.93
CA PHE A 15 -6.69 -4.23 29.29
C PHE A 15 -5.18 -4.49 29.43
N SER A 16 -4.61 -4.12 30.58
CA SER A 16 -3.24 -4.47 30.95
C SER A 16 -3.25 -5.37 32.18
N ILE A 17 -2.39 -6.37 32.18
CA ILE A 17 -2.20 -7.30 33.29
C ILE A 17 -0.75 -7.18 33.75
N LEU A 18 -0.56 -6.90 35.03
CA LEU A 18 0.72 -6.95 35.70
C LEU A 18 0.77 -8.23 36.55
N PRO A 19 1.54 -9.25 36.14
CA PRO A 19 1.68 -10.47 36.92
C PRO A 19 2.39 -10.21 38.25
N ALA A 20 2.06 -11.01 39.26
CA ALA A 20 2.68 -10.96 40.56
C ALA A 20 4.23 -11.08 40.45
N PRO A 21 4.99 -10.40 41.33
CA PRO A 21 6.44 -10.48 41.34
C PRO A 21 6.95 -11.92 41.43
N GLY A 22 8.05 -12.22 40.72
CA GLY A 22 8.72 -13.52 40.79
C GLY A 22 8.17 -14.61 39.87
N LYS A 23 7.07 -14.37 39.14
CA LYS A 23 6.61 -15.30 38.10
C LYS A 23 7.61 -15.39 36.95
N SER A 24 7.93 -16.62 36.56
CA SER A 24 8.71 -16.90 35.35
C SER A 24 7.89 -16.56 34.10
N LEU A 25 8.58 -16.32 32.99
CA LEU A 25 7.92 -16.04 31.70
C LEU A 25 6.99 -17.19 31.28
N SER A 26 7.37 -18.44 31.54
CA SER A 26 6.55 -19.62 31.24
C SER A 26 5.22 -19.63 32.03
N GLU A 27 5.28 -19.26 33.31
CA GLU A 27 4.08 -19.15 34.15
C GLU A 27 3.17 -18.01 33.66
N VAL A 28 3.74 -16.89 33.24
CA VAL A 28 2.98 -15.78 32.64
C VAL A 28 2.32 -16.21 31.33
N CYS A 29 3.05 -16.89 30.43
CA CYS A 29 2.48 -17.40 29.18
C CYS A 29 1.32 -18.38 29.44
N THR A 30 1.50 -19.30 30.39
CA THR A 30 0.45 -20.26 30.79
C THR A 30 -0.77 -19.54 31.33
N MET A 31 -0.58 -18.52 32.17
CA MET A 31 -1.67 -17.70 32.70
C MET A 31 -2.43 -16.97 31.59
N VAL A 32 -1.70 -16.36 30.64
CA VAL A 32 -2.30 -15.64 29.51
C VAL A 32 -3.09 -16.58 28.61
N GLU A 33 -2.58 -17.78 28.35
CA GLU A 33 -3.28 -18.77 27.53
C GLU A 33 -4.58 -19.23 28.19
N GLN A 34 -4.59 -19.45 29.52
CA GLN A 34 -5.82 -19.74 30.27
C GLN A 34 -6.83 -18.60 30.18
N ILE A 35 -6.38 -17.33 30.24
CA ILE A 35 -7.26 -16.17 30.08
C ILE A 35 -7.84 -16.14 28.66
N ARG A 36 -7.03 -16.40 27.63
CA ARG A 36 -7.46 -16.47 26.24
C ARG A 36 -8.54 -17.53 26.03
N GLU A 37 -8.32 -18.74 26.54
CA GLU A 37 -9.29 -19.84 26.48
C GLU A 37 -10.61 -19.46 27.16
N LYS A 38 -10.55 -18.79 28.33
CA LYS A 38 -11.74 -18.30 29.03
C LYS A 38 -12.49 -17.21 28.28
N ILE A 39 -11.80 -16.28 27.63
CA ILE A 39 -12.44 -15.25 26.80
C ILE A 39 -13.14 -15.87 25.57
N ALA A 40 -12.59 -16.97 25.04
CA ALA A 40 -13.16 -17.68 23.91
C ALA A 40 -14.43 -18.48 24.25
N GLU A 41 -14.76 -18.68 25.53
CA GLU A 41 -16.00 -19.32 25.96
C GLU A 41 -17.22 -18.46 25.54
N PRO A 42 -18.27 -19.05 24.95
CA PRO A 42 -19.44 -18.29 24.54
C PRO A 42 -20.16 -17.64 25.72
N LEU A 43 -20.55 -16.38 25.54
CA LEU A 43 -21.30 -15.60 26.53
C LEU A 43 -22.70 -15.27 25.97
N TYR A 44 -23.72 -15.29 26.82
CA TYR A 44 -25.06 -14.87 26.43
C TYR A 44 -25.27 -13.41 26.81
N PHE A 45 -25.63 -12.58 25.83
CA PHE A 45 -26.04 -11.20 26.02
C PHE A 45 -27.37 -10.97 25.28
N GLU A 46 -28.40 -10.52 26.00
CA GLU A 46 -29.77 -10.33 25.45
C GLU A 46 -30.27 -11.57 24.67
N GLU A 47 -30.10 -12.76 25.26
CA GLU A 47 -30.46 -14.07 24.68
C GLU A 47 -29.71 -14.45 23.39
N ARG A 48 -28.72 -13.65 22.96
CA ARG A 48 -27.83 -13.96 21.84
C ARG A 48 -26.52 -14.53 22.36
N GLN A 49 -26.07 -15.60 21.71
CA GLN A 49 -24.76 -16.18 21.99
C GLN A 49 -23.69 -15.38 21.26
N CYS A 50 -22.79 -14.77 22.01
CA CYS A 50 -21.64 -14.02 21.50
C CYS A 50 -20.35 -14.81 21.72
N ARG A 51 -19.40 -14.67 20.79
CA ARG A 51 -18.04 -15.19 20.93
C ARG A 51 -17.05 -14.06 20.72
N PHE A 52 -16.06 -13.98 21.60
CA PHE A 52 -15.01 -12.98 21.54
C PHE A 52 -13.65 -13.68 21.45
N GLY A 53 -12.69 -13.02 20.83
CA GLY A 53 -11.29 -13.41 20.87
C GLY A 53 -10.48 -12.27 21.45
N ALA A 54 -9.32 -12.59 22.02
CA ALA A 54 -8.39 -11.59 22.55
C ALA A 54 -6.97 -11.89 22.04
N SER A 55 -6.30 -10.82 21.60
CA SER A 55 -4.86 -10.87 21.31
C SER A 55 -4.10 -10.37 22.53
N PHE A 56 -2.92 -10.92 22.79
CA PHE A 56 -2.09 -10.59 23.95
C PHE A 56 -0.66 -10.25 23.52
N GLY A 57 -0.13 -9.17 24.07
CA GLY A 57 1.29 -8.83 24.00
C GLY A 57 1.92 -8.94 25.38
N ILE A 58 3.03 -9.67 25.48
CA ILE A 58 3.71 -9.91 26.76
C ILE A 58 5.12 -9.33 26.67
N ALA A 59 5.44 -8.38 27.55
CA ALA A 59 6.79 -7.86 27.69
C ALA A 59 7.39 -8.18 29.06
N ARG A 60 8.70 -8.42 29.05
CA ARG A 60 9.52 -8.60 30.24
C ARG A 60 10.80 -7.80 30.06
N THR A 61 11.26 -7.15 31.12
CA THR A 61 12.60 -6.57 31.18
C THR A 61 13.42 -7.23 32.29
N GLU A 62 14.73 -7.25 32.09
CA GLU A 62 15.73 -7.65 33.09
C GLU A 62 16.31 -6.42 33.82
N ASP A 63 16.21 -5.22 33.23
CA ASP A 63 16.66 -3.96 33.81
C ASP A 63 15.48 -2.99 33.98
N MET A 64 14.82 -3.09 35.13
CA MET A 64 13.70 -2.23 35.49
C MET A 64 14.08 -0.74 35.59
N ALA A 65 15.35 -0.41 35.83
CA ALA A 65 15.76 1.00 35.92
C ALA A 65 15.85 1.65 34.54
N ALA A 66 16.31 0.89 33.53
CA ALA A 66 16.43 1.36 32.15
C ALA A 66 15.09 1.31 31.39
N ASP A 67 14.30 0.25 31.57
CA ASP A 67 13.21 -0.09 30.64
C ASP A 67 11.80 0.09 31.23
N ALA A 68 11.64 0.42 32.52
CA ALA A 68 10.30 0.46 33.14
C ALA A 68 9.33 1.41 32.43
N GLY A 69 9.82 2.53 31.90
CA GLY A 69 9.01 3.48 31.12
C GLY A 69 8.60 2.96 29.74
N ASP A 70 9.39 2.06 29.14
CA ASP A 70 9.15 1.51 27.81
C ASP A 70 8.39 0.17 27.84
N LEU A 71 8.25 -0.49 29.01
CA LEU A 71 7.51 -1.75 29.16
C LEU A 71 6.09 -1.73 28.56
N PRO A 72 5.28 -0.67 28.74
CA PRO A 72 3.98 -0.58 28.08
C PRO A 72 4.11 -0.59 26.55
N VAL A 73 5.09 0.14 25.99
CA VAL A 73 5.36 0.19 24.55
C VAL A 73 5.81 -1.18 24.03
N PHE A 74 6.63 -1.90 24.80
CA PHE A 74 7.07 -3.24 24.45
C PHE A 74 5.91 -4.25 24.44
N ALA A 75 5.03 -4.19 25.45
CA ALA A 75 3.85 -5.04 25.51
C ALA A 75 2.89 -4.74 24.37
N ASP A 76 2.68 -3.46 24.06
CA ASP A 76 1.82 -3.02 22.96
C ASP A 76 2.38 -3.41 21.59
N THR A 77 3.70 -3.31 21.40
CA THR A 77 4.36 -3.75 20.16
C THR A 77 4.18 -5.26 19.94
N ALA A 78 4.32 -6.06 20.99
CA ALA A 78 4.03 -7.50 20.92
C ALA A 78 2.54 -7.75 20.63
N LEU A 79 1.63 -6.97 21.23
CA LEU A 79 0.19 -7.05 20.97
C LEU A 79 -0.15 -6.71 19.52
N TYR A 80 0.50 -5.70 18.94
CA TYR A 80 0.35 -5.35 17.53
C TYR A 80 0.75 -6.51 16.63
N LYS A 81 1.90 -7.14 16.90
CA LYS A 81 2.33 -8.36 16.16
C LYS A 81 1.32 -9.50 16.30
N ALA A 82 0.70 -9.67 17.48
CA ALA A 82 -0.36 -10.65 17.68
C ALA A 82 -1.59 -10.34 16.82
N LYS A 83 -1.96 -9.05 16.69
CA LYS A 83 -3.06 -8.60 15.83
C LYS A 83 -2.74 -8.80 14.34
N ALA A 84 -1.53 -8.45 13.89
CA ALA A 84 -1.09 -8.63 12.51
C ALA A 84 -0.94 -10.11 12.11
N GLY A 85 -0.51 -10.98 13.04
CA GLY A 85 -0.32 -12.42 12.83
C GLY A 85 -1.59 -13.28 12.80
N GLY A 86 -2.77 -12.68 12.56
CA GLY A 86 -4.06 -13.38 12.48
C GLY A 86 -4.94 -13.30 13.73
N ARG A 87 -4.58 -12.46 14.71
CA ARG A 87 -5.34 -12.19 15.95
C ARG A 87 -5.55 -13.45 16.83
N ASN A 88 -6.23 -13.28 17.97
CA ASN A 88 -6.59 -14.35 18.92
C ASN A 88 -5.41 -15.23 19.36
N ARG A 89 -4.25 -14.61 19.56
CA ARG A 89 -2.98 -15.25 19.92
C ARG A 89 -2.23 -14.41 20.94
N LEU A 90 -1.23 -15.01 21.57
CA LEU A 90 -0.25 -14.30 22.36
C LEU A 90 1.06 -14.16 21.57
N GLU A 91 1.73 -13.03 21.71
CA GLU A 91 3.07 -12.78 21.19
C GLU A 91 3.94 -12.24 22.33
N LEU A 92 5.20 -12.70 22.34
CA LEU A 92 6.21 -12.22 23.27
C LEU A 92 6.96 -11.05 22.65
N PHE A 93 7.30 -10.07 23.47
CA PHE A 93 8.29 -9.08 23.13
C PHE A 93 9.66 -9.75 23.08
N THR A 94 10.35 -9.64 21.95
CA THR A 94 11.65 -10.26 21.71
C THR A 94 12.72 -9.19 21.46
N PRO A 95 14.02 -9.51 21.58
CA PRO A 95 15.10 -8.59 21.21
C PRO A 95 14.99 -8.08 19.77
N GLU A 96 14.49 -8.89 18.84
CA GLU A 96 14.24 -8.48 17.45
C GLU A 96 13.16 -7.38 17.39
N LEU A 97 12.09 -7.52 18.18
CA LEU A 97 11.06 -6.47 18.30
C LEU A 97 11.64 -5.19 18.92
N ARG A 98 12.54 -5.31 19.90
CA ARG A 98 13.26 -4.15 20.45
C ARG A 98 14.09 -3.45 19.39
N GLN A 99 14.82 -4.21 18.56
CA GLN A 99 15.62 -3.64 17.49
C GLN A 99 14.76 -2.93 16.45
N ASN A 100 13.58 -3.49 16.11
CA ASN A 100 12.63 -2.83 15.22
C ASN A 100 12.13 -1.50 15.79
N ILE A 101 11.79 -1.43 17.08
CA ILE A 101 11.39 -0.16 17.72
C ILE A 101 12.52 0.87 17.65
N LEU A 102 13.76 0.48 17.94
CA LEU A 102 14.89 1.39 17.87
C LEU A 102 15.14 1.86 16.43
N SER A 103 15.02 0.96 15.46
CA SER A 103 15.10 1.27 14.03
C SER A 103 14.01 2.26 13.62
N ASP A 104 12.76 2.02 14.00
CA ASP A 104 11.62 2.88 13.67
C ASP A 104 11.74 4.25 14.34
N ARG A 105 12.27 4.33 15.59
CA ARG A 105 12.57 5.61 16.25
C ARG A 105 13.63 6.40 15.49
N SER A 106 14.72 5.75 15.04
CA SER A 106 15.74 6.40 14.21
C SER A 106 15.15 6.88 12.89
N LEU A 107 14.41 5.99 12.22
CA LEU A 107 13.76 6.26 10.96
C LEU A 107 12.76 7.42 11.06
N ALA A 108 12.04 7.53 12.18
CA ALA A 108 11.11 8.62 12.41
C ALA A 108 11.79 9.99 12.45
N VAL A 109 12.97 10.07 13.10
CA VAL A 109 13.78 11.30 13.11
C VAL A 109 14.25 11.62 11.69
N GLU A 110 14.79 10.63 10.97
CA GLU A 110 15.28 10.80 9.61
C GLU A 110 14.17 11.24 8.64
N LEU A 111 12.95 10.69 8.76
CA LEU A 111 11.81 11.07 7.92
C LEU A 111 11.40 12.53 8.11
N HIS A 112 11.49 13.05 9.35
CA HIS A 112 11.21 14.46 9.61
C HIS A 112 12.27 15.36 8.94
N GLU A 113 13.54 15.01 9.07
CA GLU A 113 14.64 15.70 8.39
C GLU A 113 14.53 15.61 6.86
N ALA A 114 14.08 14.47 6.33
CA ALA A 114 13.92 14.23 4.90
C ALA A 114 12.88 15.16 4.25
N LEU A 115 11.80 15.50 4.98
CA LEU A 115 10.82 16.50 4.54
C LEU A 115 11.47 17.88 4.43
N GLU A 116 12.24 18.30 5.44
CA GLU A 116 12.90 19.61 5.45
C GLU A 116 14.00 19.72 4.37
N ARG A 117 14.66 18.59 4.06
CA ARG A 117 15.77 18.52 3.09
C ARG A 117 15.35 18.17 1.66
N ASP A 118 14.05 18.07 1.40
CA ASP A 118 13.48 17.76 0.08
C ASP A 118 13.97 16.43 -0.52
N GLU A 119 14.17 15.41 0.33
CA GLU A 119 14.82 14.13 -0.03
C GLU A 119 13.87 13.10 -0.71
N PHE A 120 12.56 13.35 -0.70
CA PHE A 120 11.58 12.51 -1.41
C PHE A 120 11.50 12.92 -2.88
N GLU A 121 11.59 11.95 -3.78
CA GLU A 121 11.57 12.21 -5.23
C GLU A 121 10.70 11.20 -5.98
N PRO A 122 9.98 11.66 -7.03
CA PRO A 122 9.25 10.78 -7.91
C PRO A 122 10.18 10.10 -8.90
N TRP A 123 10.03 8.78 -8.98
CA TRP A 123 10.53 7.97 -10.07
C TRP A 123 9.37 7.56 -10.96
N PHE A 124 9.63 7.38 -12.24
CA PHE A 124 8.60 7.20 -13.26
C PHE A 124 8.80 5.88 -13.97
N GLN A 125 7.81 5.00 -13.87
CA GLN A 125 7.81 3.74 -14.60
C GLN A 125 6.94 3.88 -15.86
N PRO A 126 7.50 3.72 -17.07
CA PRO A 126 6.75 3.92 -18.31
C PRO A 126 5.77 2.78 -18.60
N GLN A 127 4.63 3.16 -19.18
CA GLN A 127 3.57 2.27 -19.62
C GLN A 127 3.44 2.30 -21.15
N PHE A 128 3.35 1.13 -21.79
CA PHE A 128 3.34 1.01 -23.24
C PHE A 128 2.08 0.32 -23.75
N SER A 129 1.53 0.83 -24.84
CA SER A 129 0.45 0.19 -25.60
C SER A 129 0.89 -1.21 -26.03
N ALA A 130 0.14 -2.25 -25.66
CA ALA A 130 0.42 -3.61 -26.08
C ALA A 130 0.38 -3.75 -27.60
N LYS A 131 -0.49 -2.98 -28.28
CA LYS A 131 -0.73 -3.03 -29.72
C LYS A 131 0.46 -2.56 -30.56
N ASP A 132 0.99 -1.38 -30.25
CA ASP A 132 1.99 -0.69 -31.08
C ASP A 132 3.26 -0.27 -30.32
N GLU A 133 3.40 -0.69 -29.06
CA GLU A 133 4.57 -0.45 -28.18
C GLU A 133 4.92 1.04 -28.07
N LYS A 134 3.91 1.90 -28.17
CA LYS A 134 4.06 3.34 -27.92
C LYS A 134 3.83 3.67 -26.45
N LEU A 135 4.57 4.66 -25.94
CA LEU A 135 4.36 5.23 -24.62
C LEU A 135 2.93 5.79 -24.52
N VAL A 136 2.19 5.33 -23.51
CA VAL A 136 0.81 5.75 -23.22
C VAL A 136 0.65 6.40 -21.85
N GLY A 137 1.60 6.21 -20.95
CA GLY A 137 1.57 6.81 -19.63
C GLY A 137 2.82 6.52 -18.82
N VAL A 138 2.81 7.01 -17.58
CA VAL A 138 3.82 6.69 -16.57
C VAL A 138 3.14 6.50 -15.22
N GLU A 139 3.65 5.56 -14.44
CA GLU A 139 3.32 5.45 -13.02
C GLU A 139 4.35 6.22 -12.19
N THR A 140 3.86 6.98 -11.21
CA THR A 140 4.69 7.72 -10.26
C THR A 140 4.96 6.88 -9.02
N LEU A 141 6.23 6.60 -8.77
CA LEU A 141 6.72 5.78 -7.67
C LEU A 141 7.57 6.60 -6.72
N LEU A 142 7.20 6.62 -5.44
CA LEU A 142 7.94 7.31 -4.39
C LEU A 142 9.32 6.66 -4.18
N ARG A 143 10.35 7.48 -4.12
CA ARG A 143 11.68 7.11 -3.62
C ARG A 143 12.15 8.12 -2.60
N TRP A 144 12.89 7.65 -1.61
CA TRP A 144 13.60 8.51 -0.67
C TRP A 144 15.10 8.41 -0.95
N ARG A 145 15.68 9.51 -1.42
CA ARG A 145 17.11 9.63 -1.65
C ARG A 145 17.78 10.23 -0.41
N ARG A 146 18.43 9.40 0.38
CA ARG A 146 19.15 9.84 1.58
C ARG A 146 20.41 10.66 1.23
N PRO A 147 20.95 11.44 2.17
CA PRO A 147 22.15 12.27 1.95
C PRO A 147 23.40 11.49 1.54
N ASP A 148 23.50 10.22 1.93
CA ASP A 148 24.59 9.31 1.56
C ASP A 148 24.47 8.79 0.11
N GLY A 149 23.40 9.16 -0.60
CA GLY A 149 23.09 8.75 -1.97
C GLY A 149 22.32 7.44 -2.07
N SER A 150 22.00 6.77 -0.96
CA SER A 150 21.15 5.58 -0.97
C SER A 150 19.72 5.93 -1.35
N ILE A 151 19.05 4.99 -2.03
CA ILE A 151 17.69 5.17 -2.53
C ILE A 151 16.81 4.09 -1.91
N LEU A 152 15.81 4.52 -1.15
CA LEU A 152 14.86 3.65 -0.47
C LEU A 152 13.52 3.66 -1.18
N ALA A 153 12.90 2.48 -1.27
CA ALA A 153 11.54 2.30 -1.73
C ALA A 153 10.55 2.43 -0.56
N PRO A 154 9.27 2.72 -0.82
CA PRO A 154 8.27 3.02 0.20
C PRO A 154 8.10 1.90 1.23
N GLU A 155 8.25 0.64 0.84
CA GLU A 155 8.10 -0.53 1.70
C GLU A 155 9.07 -0.51 2.90
N THR A 156 10.18 0.23 2.80
CA THR A 156 11.16 0.37 3.87
C THR A 156 10.73 1.37 4.95
N PHE A 157 9.89 2.36 4.63
CA PHE A 157 9.64 3.50 5.52
C PHE A 157 8.19 3.97 5.62
N MET A 158 7.30 3.49 4.76
CA MET A 158 5.91 3.97 4.68
C MET A 158 5.16 3.68 5.99
N HIS A 159 5.43 2.56 6.66
CA HIS A 159 4.81 2.24 7.96
C HIS A 159 5.11 3.30 9.03
N VAL A 160 6.34 3.83 9.07
CA VAL A 160 6.69 4.92 9.99
C VAL A 160 6.10 6.25 9.52
N ALA A 161 6.09 6.53 8.21
CA ALA A 161 5.49 7.75 7.68
C ALA A 161 3.97 7.84 7.98
N GLU A 162 3.26 6.72 7.92
CA GLU A 162 1.85 6.58 8.31
C GLU A 162 1.67 6.86 9.81
N HIS A 163 2.49 6.25 10.67
CA HIS A 163 2.47 6.51 12.11
C HIS A 163 2.74 7.97 12.46
N LEU A 164 3.66 8.61 11.75
CA LEU A 164 3.97 10.04 11.90
C LEU A 164 2.94 10.97 11.25
N ARG A 165 1.98 10.42 10.49
CA ARG A 165 0.97 11.18 9.74
C ARG A 165 1.56 12.19 8.75
N ILE A 166 2.73 11.87 8.18
CA ILE A 166 3.43 12.74 7.21
C ILE A 166 3.19 12.34 5.75
N VAL A 167 2.50 11.22 5.50
CA VAL A 167 2.09 10.78 4.15
C VAL A 167 1.44 11.91 3.33
N PRO A 168 0.57 12.77 3.92
CA PRO A 168 0.00 13.88 3.17
C PRO A 168 1.00 14.85 2.57
N GLU A 169 2.06 15.17 3.32
CA GLU A 169 3.11 16.08 2.87
C GLU A 169 3.97 15.41 1.79
N ILE A 170 4.24 14.11 1.93
CA ILE A 170 4.96 13.30 0.94
C ILE A 170 4.19 13.29 -0.39
N ASP A 171 2.88 13.00 -0.37
CA ASP A 171 2.05 12.99 -1.58
C ASP A 171 2.07 14.36 -2.28
N ARG A 172 1.96 15.43 -1.49
CA ARG A 172 2.02 16.80 -2.02
C ARG A 172 3.36 17.09 -2.70
N ILE A 173 4.49 16.75 -2.06
CA ILE A 173 5.84 16.90 -2.63
C ILE A 173 5.94 16.11 -3.94
N MET A 174 5.48 14.85 -3.93
CA MET A 174 5.50 13.95 -5.08
C MET A 174 4.71 14.50 -6.27
N MET A 175 3.48 14.98 -6.05
CA MET A 175 2.63 15.55 -7.09
C MET A 175 3.20 16.84 -7.67
N LEU A 176 3.75 17.72 -6.83
CA LEU A 176 4.39 18.96 -7.28
C LEU A 176 5.65 18.67 -8.12
N LYS A 177 6.48 17.72 -7.70
CA LYS A 177 7.68 17.31 -8.46
C LYS A 177 7.29 16.59 -9.75
N ALA A 178 6.22 15.80 -9.76
CA ALA A 178 5.69 15.16 -10.96
C ALA A 178 5.14 16.19 -11.97
N GLU A 179 4.42 17.22 -11.51
CA GLU A 179 3.98 18.33 -12.37
C GLU A 179 5.18 19.05 -13.01
N ALA A 180 6.24 19.29 -12.22
CA ALA A 180 7.47 19.90 -12.71
C ALA A 180 8.17 19.01 -13.76
N ALA A 181 8.21 17.70 -13.55
CA ALA A 181 8.76 16.73 -14.49
C ALA A 181 7.98 16.73 -15.81
N LEU A 182 6.64 16.69 -15.78
CA LEU A 182 5.78 16.78 -16.97
C LEU A 182 6.04 18.07 -17.77
N LYS A 183 6.14 19.22 -17.09
CA LYS A 183 6.50 20.51 -17.71
C LYS A 183 7.90 20.45 -18.34
N GLY A 184 8.86 19.82 -17.68
CA GLY A 184 10.22 19.60 -18.18
C GLY A 184 10.25 18.75 -19.44
N TRP A 185 9.58 17.60 -19.42
CA TRP A 185 9.48 16.69 -20.56
C TRP A 185 8.84 17.34 -21.78
N ARG A 186 7.75 18.08 -21.57
CA ARG A 186 7.10 18.86 -22.64
C ARG A 186 8.08 19.82 -23.32
N ARG A 187 8.87 20.58 -22.55
CA ARG A 187 9.91 21.48 -23.10
C ARG A 187 11.00 20.72 -23.85
N ALA A 188 11.29 19.50 -23.43
CA ALA A 188 12.24 18.61 -24.10
C ALA A 188 11.65 17.87 -25.31
N GLY A 189 10.40 18.14 -25.69
CA GLY A 189 9.71 17.48 -26.81
C GLY A 189 9.20 16.07 -26.50
N VAL A 190 9.17 15.68 -25.22
CA VAL A 190 8.64 14.40 -24.75
C VAL A 190 7.21 14.62 -24.24
N ALA A 191 6.24 14.03 -24.94
CA ALA A 191 4.85 14.05 -24.52
C ALA A 191 4.53 12.77 -23.71
N VAL A 192 3.93 12.96 -22.53
CA VAL A 192 3.45 11.88 -21.66
C VAL A 192 1.93 11.99 -21.57
N PRO A 193 1.15 11.07 -22.17
CA PRO A 193 -0.31 11.23 -22.27
C PRO A 193 -1.06 11.02 -20.95
N LYS A 194 -0.51 10.23 -20.02
CA LYS A 194 -1.11 9.87 -18.73
C LYS A 194 -0.05 9.84 -17.64
N ILE A 195 -0.38 10.31 -16.44
CA ILE A 195 0.39 10.10 -15.23
C ILE A 195 -0.48 9.48 -14.14
N SER A 196 0.00 8.42 -13.51
CA SER A 196 -0.68 7.76 -12.40
C SER A 196 -0.01 8.08 -11.06
N PHE A 197 -0.82 8.15 -10.00
CA PHE A 197 -0.38 8.28 -8.61
C PHE A 197 -1.05 7.20 -7.75
N ASN A 198 -0.25 6.53 -6.92
CA ASN A 198 -0.76 5.64 -5.88
C ASN A 198 -1.43 6.47 -4.78
N VAL A 199 -2.70 6.22 -4.50
CA VAL A 199 -3.49 6.98 -3.51
C VAL A 199 -4.31 6.01 -2.66
N SER A 200 -4.30 6.18 -1.34
CA SER A 200 -5.18 5.39 -0.46
C SER A 200 -6.61 5.95 -0.43
N SER A 201 -7.59 5.12 -0.07
CA SER A 201 -9.02 5.50 -0.01
C SER A 201 -9.26 6.76 0.83
N GLY A 202 -8.58 6.86 1.97
CA GLY A 202 -8.66 8.01 2.86
C GLY A 202 -8.11 9.30 2.24
N ARG A 203 -7.06 9.19 1.43
CA ARG A 203 -6.40 10.35 0.77
C ARG A 203 -7.23 10.89 -0.40
N MET A 204 -8.01 10.04 -1.05
CA MET A 204 -8.96 10.47 -2.09
C MET A 204 -10.01 11.47 -1.55
N ARG A 205 -10.28 11.45 -0.24
CA ARG A 205 -11.21 12.37 0.43
C ARG A 205 -10.56 13.72 0.75
N ASP A 206 -9.24 13.85 0.61
CA ASP A 206 -8.52 15.08 0.87
C ASP A 206 -8.68 16.06 -0.31
N PRO A 207 -9.34 17.21 -0.12
CA PRO A 207 -9.53 18.20 -1.18
C PRO A 207 -8.22 18.71 -1.77
N ASP A 208 -7.13 18.75 -0.99
CA ASP A 208 -5.84 19.26 -1.44
C ASP A 208 -5.21 18.34 -2.49
N VAL A 209 -5.34 17.02 -2.31
CA VAL A 209 -4.86 16.01 -3.28
C VAL A 209 -5.64 16.10 -4.58
N VAL A 210 -6.97 16.21 -4.49
CA VAL A 210 -7.85 16.31 -5.66
C VAL A 210 -7.57 17.61 -6.44
N GLU A 211 -7.37 18.74 -5.76
CA GLU A 211 -7.08 20.00 -6.45
C GLU A 211 -5.67 20.01 -7.08
N LEU A 212 -4.67 19.40 -6.43
CA LEU A 212 -3.34 19.21 -7.06
C LEU A 212 -3.44 18.34 -8.32
N ALA A 213 -4.17 17.24 -8.26
CA ALA A 213 -4.38 16.37 -9.42
C ALA A 213 -5.13 17.11 -10.54
N ARG A 214 -6.17 17.88 -10.20
CA ARG A 214 -6.87 18.74 -11.15
C ARG A 214 -5.94 19.77 -11.79
N GLN A 215 -5.03 20.36 -11.03
CA GLN A 215 -4.03 21.29 -11.56
C GLN A 215 -3.12 20.60 -12.57
N ILE A 216 -2.64 19.40 -12.26
CA ILE A 216 -1.81 18.60 -13.18
C ILE A 216 -2.60 18.26 -14.45
N ALA A 217 -3.87 17.87 -14.32
CA ALA A 217 -4.75 17.49 -15.43
C ALA A 217 -4.99 18.64 -16.43
N LYS A 218 -4.96 19.90 -15.98
CA LYS A 218 -5.01 21.08 -16.87
C LYS A 218 -3.77 21.19 -17.78
N GLY A 219 -2.67 20.52 -17.43
CA GLY A 219 -1.42 20.45 -18.19
C GLY A 219 -1.41 19.42 -19.31
N GLU A 220 -2.57 19.05 -19.88
CA GLU A 220 -2.81 18.12 -21.00
C GLU A 220 -2.49 16.63 -20.76
N ALA A 221 -1.79 16.27 -19.69
CA ALA A 221 -1.68 14.87 -19.28
C ALA A 221 -2.95 14.46 -18.54
N ARG A 222 -3.50 13.30 -18.87
CA ARG A 222 -4.56 12.68 -18.04
C ARG A 222 -3.94 12.29 -16.71
N VAL A 223 -4.68 12.51 -15.62
CA VAL A 223 -4.24 12.16 -14.27
C VAL A 223 -5.09 11.01 -13.78
N THR A 224 -4.43 10.04 -13.17
CA THR A 224 -5.06 8.82 -12.69
C THR A 224 -4.68 8.56 -11.25
N PHE A 225 -5.65 8.17 -10.42
CA PHE A 225 -5.40 7.60 -9.10
C PHE A 225 -5.50 6.09 -9.15
N GLU A 226 -4.45 5.43 -8.67
CA GLU A 226 -4.36 3.99 -8.52
C GLU A 226 -4.78 3.63 -7.09
N LEU A 227 -5.84 2.82 -6.97
CA LEU A 227 -6.41 2.35 -5.72
C LEU A 227 -6.16 0.85 -5.58
N LEU A 228 -5.67 0.41 -4.42
CA LEU A 228 -5.49 -1.01 -4.14
C LEU A 228 -6.81 -1.79 -4.18
N GLU A 229 -6.75 -3.02 -4.69
CA GLU A 229 -7.87 -3.97 -4.76
C GLU A 229 -8.59 -4.18 -3.41
N SER A 230 -7.89 -4.16 -2.26
CA SER A 230 -8.48 -4.38 -0.93
C SER A 230 -9.50 -3.31 -0.52
N ILE A 231 -9.33 -2.08 -1.00
CA ILE A 231 -10.25 -0.96 -0.72
C ILE A 231 -11.65 -1.25 -1.26
N LEU A 232 -11.74 -2.01 -2.36
CA LEU A 232 -13.00 -2.32 -3.04
C LEU A 232 -14.00 -3.07 -2.16
N VAL A 233 -13.52 -3.94 -1.28
CA VAL A 233 -14.37 -4.80 -0.46
C VAL A 233 -14.72 -4.17 0.89
N GLU A 234 -13.88 -3.27 1.39
CA GLU A 234 -14.04 -2.70 2.74
C GLU A 234 -14.84 -1.38 2.75
N GLU A 235 -14.92 -0.64 1.63
CA GLU A 235 -15.52 0.71 1.58
C GLU A 235 -16.69 0.90 0.58
N GLU A 236 -17.64 -0.04 0.49
CA GLU A 236 -18.89 0.17 -0.29
C GLU A 236 -19.92 1.08 0.43
N SER A 237 -19.49 2.26 0.88
CA SER A 237 -20.36 3.23 1.56
C SER A 237 -20.80 4.37 0.62
N ASP A 238 -21.98 4.96 0.87
CA ASP A 238 -22.46 6.15 0.13
C ASP A 238 -21.42 7.29 0.15
N ALA A 239 -20.68 7.42 1.27
CA ALA A 239 -19.61 8.39 1.38
C ALA A 239 -18.46 8.11 0.40
N PHE A 240 -18.06 6.85 0.23
CA PHE A 240 -17.00 6.49 -0.71
C PHE A 240 -17.41 6.80 -2.16
N CYS A 241 -18.63 6.42 -2.56
CA CYS A 241 -19.17 6.73 -3.89
C CYS A 241 -19.20 8.23 -4.15
N PHE A 242 -19.64 9.02 -3.17
CA PHE A 242 -19.65 10.48 -3.29
C PHE A 242 -18.24 11.06 -3.56
N HIS A 243 -17.20 10.57 -2.88
CA HIS A 243 -15.84 11.04 -3.12
C HIS A 243 -15.27 10.56 -4.46
N LEU A 244 -15.61 9.35 -4.90
CA LEU A 244 -15.26 8.90 -6.26
C LEU A 244 -15.81 9.83 -7.33
N ASP A 245 -17.07 10.25 -7.18
CA ASP A 245 -17.70 11.17 -8.13
C ASP A 245 -17.03 12.55 -8.11
N LEU A 246 -16.62 13.07 -6.94
CA LEU A 246 -15.85 14.31 -6.86
C LEU A 246 -14.50 14.23 -7.60
N VAL A 247 -13.83 13.08 -7.52
CA VAL A 247 -12.56 12.85 -8.24
C VAL A 247 -12.79 12.83 -9.75
N ARG A 248 -13.85 12.17 -10.21
CA ARG A 248 -14.24 12.16 -11.63
C ARG A 248 -14.61 13.54 -12.15
N ASP A 249 -15.37 14.29 -11.36
CA ASP A 249 -15.77 15.66 -11.68
C ASP A 249 -14.55 16.60 -11.75
N ALA A 250 -13.46 16.24 -11.09
CA ALA A 250 -12.17 16.91 -11.23
C ALA A 250 -11.38 16.52 -12.49
N GLY A 251 -11.89 15.60 -13.31
CA GLY A 251 -11.26 15.10 -14.54
C GLY A 251 -10.17 14.06 -14.28
N ILE A 252 -10.20 13.40 -13.11
CA ILE A 252 -9.21 12.41 -12.69
C ILE A 252 -9.79 11.02 -12.92
N GLU A 253 -9.03 10.16 -13.56
CA GLU A 253 -9.37 8.76 -13.79
C GLU A 253 -9.05 7.91 -12.55
N ILE A 254 -9.75 6.77 -12.41
CA ILE A 254 -9.50 5.81 -11.34
C ILE A 254 -9.04 4.50 -11.98
N GLU A 255 -7.90 3.99 -11.54
CA GLU A 255 -7.40 2.65 -11.88
C GLU A 255 -7.37 1.78 -10.61
N ILE A 256 -7.60 0.48 -10.79
CA ILE A 256 -7.48 -0.49 -9.69
C ILE A 256 -6.14 -1.19 -9.81
N ASP A 257 -5.38 -1.19 -8.71
CA ASP A 257 -4.05 -1.76 -8.63
C ASP A 257 -4.03 -3.13 -7.95
N ASP A 258 -2.97 -3.90 -8.24
CA ASP A 258 -2.69 -5.23 -7.69
C ASP A 258 -3.83 -6.27 -7.88
N PHE A 259 -4.63 -6.16 -8.94
CA PHE A 259 -5.78 -7.04 -9.13
C PHE A 259 -5.37 -8.52 -9.29
N GLY A 260 -5.99 -9.37 -8.48
CA GLY A 260 -5.69 -10.79 -8.39
C GLY A 260 -4.80 -11.16 -7.21
N SER A 261 -4.56 -10.21 -6.29
CA SER A 261 -3.91 -10.42 -5.00
C SER A 261 -4.78 -11.19 -3.99
N GLY A 262 -6.11 -11.22 -4.22
CA GLY A 262 -7.05 -12.08 -3.50
C GLY A 262 -8.24 -11.36 -2.83
N HIS A 263 -8.47 -10.08 -3.12
CA HIS A 263 -9.42 -9.25 -2.35
C HIS A 263 -10.47 -8.48 -3.18
N ALA A 264 -10.46 -8.50 -4.51
CA ALA A 264 -11.38 -7.73 -5.34
C ALA A 264 -12.65 -8.52 -5.55
N SER A 265 -13.76 -7.81 -5.39
CA SER A 265 -15.05 -8.28 -5.87
C SER A 265 -15.31 -7.74 -7.28
N ILE A 266 -15.79 -8.59 -8.19
CA ILE A 266 -16.34 -8.15 -9.48
C ILE A 266 -17.47 -7.13 -9.26
N ILE A 267 -18.23 -7.26 -8.16
CA ILE A 267 -19.27 -6.29 -7.79
C ILE A 267 -18.64 -4.93 -7.47
N GLY A 268 -17.54 -4.91 -6.73
CA GLY A 268 -16.78 -3.70 -6.46
C GLY A 268 -16.29 -3.02 -7.75
N LEU A 269 -15.79 -3.80 -8.72
CA LEU A 269 -15.41 -3.26 -10.04
C LEU A 269 -16.59 -2.65 -10.80
N MET A 270 -17.78 -3.25 -10.73
CA MET A 270 -18.96 -2.68 -11.38
C MET A 270 -19.42 -1.37 -10.73
N HIS A 271 -19.32 -1.26 -9.40
CA HIS A 271 -19.68 -0.03 -8.67
C HIS A 271 -18.65 1.08 -8.88
N ILE A 272 -17.36 0.74 -8.82
CA ILE A 272 -16.32 1.72 -9.10
C ILE A 272 -16.27 2.05 -10.58
N ALA A 273 -16.52 1.15 -11.54
CA ALA A 273 -16.35 1.45 -12.96
C ALA A 273 -15.02 2.18 -13.27
N PRO A 274 -13.86 1.57 -12.92
CA PRO A 274 -12.55 2.19 -13.15
C PRO A 274 -12.23 2.29 -14.64
N SER A 275 -11.33 3.20 -15.01
CA SER A 275 -10.86 3.33 -16.40
C SER A 275 -9.94 2.18 -16.80
N ALA A 276 -9.14 1.65 -15.87
CA ALA A 276 -8.33 0.46 -16.11
C ALA A 276 -8.14 -0.40 -14.85
N LEU A 277 -7.72 -1.63 -15.10
CA LEU A 277 -7.39 -2.65 -14.12
C LEU A 277 -5.93 -3.09 -14.30
N LYS A 278 -5.10 -2.90 -13.29
CA LYS A 278 -3.70 -3.35 -13.27
C LYS A 278 -3.65 -4.78 -12.73
N ILE A 279 -3.14 -5.70 -13.54
CA ILE A 279 -3.06 -7.12 -13.24
C ILE A 279 -1.70 -7.41 -12.62
N ASP A 280 -1.72 -7.92 -11.38
CA ASP A 280 -0.54 -8.13 -10.55
C ASP A 280 0.51 -9.03 -11.23
N LYS A 281 1.78 -8.65 -11.08
CA LYS A 281 2.94 -9.37 -11.62
C LYS A 281 2.98 -10.86 -11.25
N ARG A 282 2.41 -11.29 -10.12
CA ARG A 282 2.32 -12.69 -9.69
C ARG A 282 1.53 -13.54 -10.68
N ILE A 283 0.58 -12.95 -11.40
CA ILE A 283 -0.19 -13.62 -12.45
C ILE A 283 0.50 -13.48 -13.81
N VAL A 284 1.10 -12.31 -14.07
CA VAL A 284 1.74 -11.99 -15.37
C VAL A 284 3.07 -12.73 -15.56
N LEU A 285 3.96 -12.75 -14.57
CA LEU A 285 5.28 -13.37 -14.66
C LEU A 285 5.24 -14.83 -15.17
N PRO A 286 4.41 -15.73 -14.61
CA PRO A 286 4.38 -17.13 -15.05
C PRO A 286 3.65 -17.38 -16.38
N VAL A 287 3.06 -16.37 -17.05
CA VAL A 287 2.15 -16.54 -18.21
C VAL A 287 2.78 -17.30 -19.40
N ALA A 288 4.11 -17.24 -19.55
CA ALA A 288 4.83 -17.96 -20.60
C ALA A 288 4.98 -19.46 -20.32
N GLN A 289 5.03 -19.85 -19.04
CA GLN A 289 5.38 -21.22 -18.63
C GLN A 289 4.22 -21.98 -18.01
N ASP A 290 3.24 -21.28 -17.42
CA ASP A 290 2.11 -21.89 -16.71
C ASP A 290 0.78 -21.66 -17.45
N ALA A 291 0.17 -22.76 -17.91
CA ALA A 291 -1.14 -22.74 -18.55
C ALA A 291 -2.25 -22.27 -17.60
N ARG A 292 -2.14 -22.52 -16.29
CA ARG A 292 -3.15 -22.07 -15.32
C ARG A 292 -3.14 -20.55 -15.20
N SER A 293 -1.98 -19.95 -14.98
CA SER A 293 -1.80 -18.49 -14.97
C SER A 293 -2.26 -17.86 -16.29
N ARG A 294 -1.94 -18.50 -17.43
CA ARG A 294 -2.38 -18.06 -18.76
C ARG A 294 -3.90 -18.03 -18.91
N ASN A 295 -4.59 -19.06 -18.42
CA ASN A 295 -6.06 -19.14 -18.48
C ASN A 295 -6.72 -18.14 -17.53
N LEU A 296 -6.17 -17.98 -16.32
CA LEU A 296 -6.64 -16.99 -15.35
C LEU A 296 -6.52 -15.57 -15.92
N LEU A 297 -5.34 -15.22 -16.45
CA LEU A 297 -5.10 -13.90 -17.04
C LEU A 297 -6.07 -13.62 -18.20
N ARG A 298 -6.33 -14.60 -19.05
CA ARG A 298 -7.30 -14.48 -20.13
C ARG A 298 -8.71 -14.18 -19.61
N ALA A 299 -9.16 -14.92 -18.59
CA ALA A 299 -10.45 -14.68 -17.97
C ALA A 299 -10.56 -13.27 -17.36
N ILE A 300 -9.48 -12.78 -16.73
CA ILE A 300 -9.43 -11.41 -16.19
C ILE A 300 -9.58 -10.37 -17.32
N ILE A 301 -8.86 -10.56 -18.44
CA ILE A 301 -8.95 -9.66 -19.60
C ILE A 301 -10.37 -9.68 -20.20
N GLU A 302 -10.97 -10.86 -20.36
CA GLU A 302 -12.34 -10.99 -20.86
C GLU A 302 -13.38 -10.33 -19.94
N ILE A 303 -13.20 -10.43 -18.62
CA ILE A 303 -14.06 -9.73 -17.64
C ILE A 303 -13.92 -8.22 -17.78
N ALA A 304 -12.69 -7.71 -17.86
CA ALA A 304 -12.43 -6.29 -18.01
C ALA A 304 -13.02 -5.74 -19.33
N GLU A 305 -12.82 -6.46 -20.44
CA GLU A 305 -13.42 -6.14 -21.75
C GLU A 305 -14.95 -6.08 -21.67
N THR A 306 -15.58 -7.06 -21.01
CA THR A 306 -17.04 -7.12 -20.82
C THR A 306 -17.57 -5.92 -20.03
N LEU A 307 -16.79 -5.42 -19.07
CA LEU A 307 -17.12 -4.26 -18.24
C LEU A 307 -16.73 -2.93 -18.90
N GLY A 308 -16.06 -2.94 -20.05
CA GLY A 308 -15.54 -1.74 -20.71
C GLY A 308 -14.35 -1.10 -19.98
N ILE A 309 -13.60 -1.89 -19.20
CA ILE A 309 -12.45 -1.48 -18.40
C ILE A 309 -11.17 -1.87 -19.16
N ALA A 310 -10.21 -0.96 -19.30
CA ALA A 310 -8.92 -1.28 -19.92
C ALA A 310 -8.06 -2.17 -19.01
N THR A 311 -7.08 -2.87 -19.57
CA THR A 311 -6.18 -3.74 -18.81
C THR A 311 -4.73 -3.31 -18.89
N ILE A 312 -4.05 -3.31 -17.75
CA ILE A 312 -2.62 -3.04 -17.64
C ILE A 312 -1.94 -4.28 -17.06
N ALA A 313 -1.09 -4.96 -17.81
CA ALA A 313 -0.32 -6.09 -17.29
C ALA A 313 1.01 -5.60 -16.69
N GLU A 314 1.22 -5.88 -15.40
CA GLU A 314 2.41 -5.45 -14.68
C GLU A 314 3.49 -6.53 -14.60
N GLY A 315 4.74 -6.12 -14.43
CA GLY A 315 5.87 -7.05 -14.29
C GLY A 315 6.20 -7.80 -15.58
N VAL A 316 5.98 -7.19 -16.74
CA VAL A 316 6.42 -7.76 -18.03
C VAL A 316 7.95 -7.66 -18.15
N GLU A 317 8.62 -8.81 -18.28
CA GLU A 317 10.08 -8.93 -18.31
C GLU A 317 10.63 -9.50 -19.63
N THR A 318 9.82 -10.22 -20.42
CA THR A 318 10.28 -10.90 -21.64
C THR A 318 9.46 -10.58 -22.88
N ARG A 319 10.08 -10.71 -24.06
CA ARG A 319 9.39 -10.56 -25.35
C ARG A 319 8.25 -11.57 -25.53
N GLU A 320 8.43 -12.77 -25.02
CA GLU A 320 7.42 -13.83 -25.08
C GLU A 320 6.16 -13.44 -24.30
N GLN A 321 6.33 -12.88 -23.09
CA GLN A 321 5.20 -12.34 -22.31
C GLN A 321 4.47 -11.24 -23.10
N VAL A 322 5.19 -10.28 -23.70
CA VAL A 322 4.59 -9.23 -24.55
C VAL A 322 3.72 -9.82 -25.67
N GLN A 323 4.21 -10.84 -26.37
CA GLN A 323 3.47 -11.49 -27.47
C GLN A 323 2.22 -12.20 -26.98
N ILE A 324 2.32 -12.92 -25.85
CA ILE A 324 1.20 -13.62 -25.24
C ILE A 324 0.13 -12.63 -24.78
N LEU A 325 0.52 -11.58 -24.05
CA LEU A 325 -0.37 -10.54 -23.52
C LEU A 325 -1.09 -9.78 -24.64
N ARG A 326 -0.35 -9.39 -25.69
CA ARG A 326 -0.94 -8.79 -26.90
C ARG A 326 -1.93 -9.74 -27.56
N GLY A 327 -1.59 -11.03 -27.67
CA GLY A 327 -2.45 -12.03 -28.28
C GLY A 327 -3.75 -12.30 -27.51
N MET A 328 -3.79 -11.96 -26.22
CA MET A 328 -4.99 -12.03 -25.38
C MET A 328 -5.85 -10.76 -25.43
N GLY A 329 -5.37 -9.69 -26.05
CA GLY A 329 -6.09 -8.42 -26.09
C GLY A 329 -5.81 -7.49 -24.91
N CYS A 330 -4.72 -7.71 -24.14
CA CYS A 330 -4.32 -6.75 -23.10
C CYS A 330 -4.01 -5.37 -23.72
N ASP A 331 -4.39 -4.28 -23.07
CA ASP A 331 -4.28 -2.92 -23.63
C ASP A 331 -2.91 -2.28 -23.41
N VAL A 332 -2.38 -2.40 -22.20
CA VAL A 332 -1.17 -1.72 -21.74
C VAL A 332 -0.24 -2.70 -21.03
N LEU A 333 1.06 -2.52 -21.22
CA LEU A 333 2.12 -3.33 -20.64
C LEU A 333 3.05 -2.44 -19.84
N GLN A 334 3.40 -2.89 -18.63
CA GLN A 334 4.35 -2.24 -17.74
C GLN A 334 5.33 -3.28 -17.19
N GLY A 335 6.63 -2.98 -17.23
CA GLY A 335 7.63 -3.86 -16.63
C GLY A 335 9.04 -3.69 -17.17
N PHE A 336 9.97 -4.47 -16.62
CA PHE A 336 11.41 -4.34 -16.86
C PHE A 336 11.84 -4.71 -18.28
N TYR A 337 10.97 -5.38 -19.05
CA TYR A 337 11.18 -5.54 -20.49
C TYR A 337 11.39 -4.19 -21.19
N TYR A 338 10.68 -3.15 -20.75
CA TYR A 338 10.79 -1.81 -21.31
C TYR A 338 11.77 -0.94 -20.53
N ALA A 339 11.51 -0.75 -19.23
CA ALA A 339 12.38 -0.02 -18.32
C ALA A 339 11.99 -0.30 -16.86
N GLN A 340 12.97 -0.20 -15.96
CA GLN A 340 12.69 0.01 -14.54
C GLN A 340 12.17 1.43 -14.32
N ALA A 341 11.72 1.73 -13.10
CA ALA A 341 11.43 3.11 -12.70
C ALA A 341 12.67 3.99 -12.88
N LEU A 342 12.50 5.19 -13.41
CA LEU A 342 13.58 6.13 -13.72
C LEU A 342 13.37 7.46 -13.01
N ASP A 343 14.44 8.08 -12.53
CA ASP A 343 14.39 9.50 -12.17
C ASP A 343 14.05 10.37 -13.41
N ALA A 344 13.60 11.61 -13.19
CA ALA A 344 13.13 12.49 -14.27
C ALA A 344 14.17 12.73 -15.38
N ALA A 345 15.46 12.79 -15.02
CA ALA A 345 16.54 13.02 -15.96
C ALA A 345 16.77 11.80 -16.87
N LYS A 346 16.89 10.62 -16.28
CA LYS A 346 17.02 9.36 -17.02
C LYS A 346 15.77 9.05 -17.85
N PHE A 347 14.58 9.36 -17.34
CA PHE A 347 13.35 9.23 -18.11
C PHE A 347 13.39 10.08 -19.38
N THR A 348 13.85 11.33 -19.27
CA THR A 348 13.97 12.24 -20.41
C THR A 348 14.92 11.68 -21.48
N GLU A 349 16.04 11.10 -21.06
CA GLU A 349 17.00 10.47 -21.98
C GLU A 349 16.42 9.25 -22.67
N ALA A 350 15.82 8.33 -21.90
CA ALA A 350 15.21 7.10 -22.42
C ALA A 350 14.04 7.39 -23.38
N ALA A 351 13.20 8.38 -23.05
CA ALA A 351 12.01 8.71 -23.81
C ALA A 351 12.30 9.19 -25.24
N ARG A 352 13.52 9.68 -25.53
CA ARG A 352 13.94 10.04 -26.89
C ARG A 352 14.00 8.82 -27.83
N GLY A 353 14.17 7.62 -27.29
CA GLY A 353 14.15 6.36 -28.04
C GLY A 353 12.76 5.76 -28.21
N TRP A 354 11.75 6.25 -27.49
CA TRP A 354 10.41 5.69 -27.50
C TRP A 354 9.50 6.42 -28.48
N ARG A 355 8.58 5.66 -29.09
CA ARG A 355 7.48 6.24 -29.86
C ARG A 355 6.38 6.63 -28.87
N VAL A 356 5.82 7.83 -29.01
CA VAL A 356 4.73 8.32 -28.17
C VAL A 356 3.41 8.14 -28.88
N ARG A 357 2.37 7.67 -28.18
CA ARG A 357 1.00 7.62 -28.72
C ARG A 357 0.42 9.04 -28.65
N ALA A 358 -0.06 9.56 -29.78
CA ALA A 358 -0.80 10.81 -29.78
C ALA A 358 -2.05 10.64 -28.90
N ALA A 359 -2.34 11.67 -28.10
CA ALA A 359 -3.50 11.72 -27.21
C ALA A 359 -4.82 11.60 -27.98
#